data_AF-A0A520EB43-F1
#
_entry.id   AF-A0A520EB43-F1
#
_cell.length_a   1.000
_cell.length_b   1.000
_cell.length_c   1.000
_cell.angle_alpha   90.00
_cell.angle_beta   90.00
_cell.angle_gamma   90.00
#
_symmetry.space_group_name_H-M   'P 1'
#
loop_
_entity.id
_entity.type
_entity.pdbx_description
1 polymer ?
#
loop_
_entity_poly.entity_id
_entity_poly.type
_entity_poly.pdbx_seq_one_letter_code
_entity_poly.pdbx_strand_id
1 'polypeptide(L)'
;MKYLSIIFIFLTTIAKSQIFSYPQLSKQGKNIEALIPANWKAIDTAYGDLNNDKLDDLAIILEYKLPITENRAYGSNDIELVKEFQRPRVLAIYFKHTQSGKYTLVTQNNNFILRANEG
;
A
#
# COMPACT_ATOMS: atom_id res chain seq x y z
N MET A 1 7.24 14.69 -45.24
CA MET A 1 6.59 13.50 -44.64
C MET A 1 7.56 12.39 -44.20
N LYS A 2 8.79 12.31 -44.72
CA LYS A 2 9.78 11.26 -44.37
C LYS A 2 10.26 11.28 -42.90
N TYR A 3 10.28 12.46 -42.26
CA TYR A 3 10.71 12.60 -40.86
C TYR A 3 9.61 12.31 -39.83
N LEU A 4 8.33 12.27 -40.25
CA LEU A 4 7.21 12.00 -39.35
C LEU A 4 7.20 10.54 -38.89
N SER A 5 7.62 9.62 -39.76
CA SER A 5 7.77 8.20 -39.43
C SER A 5 8.91 7.92 -38.45
N ILE A 6 9.98 8.72 -38.47
CA ILE A 6 11.13 8.57 -37.55
C ILE A 6 10.75 8.99 -36.13
N ILE A 7 9.93 10.04 -35.99
CA ILE A 7 9.41 10.50 -34.68
C ILE A 7 8.51 9.43 -34.04
N PHE A 8 7.71 8.72 -34.85
CA PHE A 8 6.82 7.68 -34.37
C PHE A 8 7.56 6.45 -33.82
N ILE A 9 8.70 6.09 -34.39
CA ILE A 9 9.54 4.96 -33.94
C ILE A 9 10.29 5.29 -32.63
N PHE A 10 10.57 6.56 -32.36
CA PHE A 10 11.19 6.95 -31.08
C PHE A 10 10.20 6.91 -29.91
N LEU A 11 8.91 7.21 -30.15
CA LEU A 11 7.85 7.20 -29.13
C LEU A 11 7.52 5.80 -28.58
N THR A 12 7.70 4.74 -29.36
CA THR A 12 7.33 3.38 -28.94
C THR A 12 8.27 2.76 -27.92
N THR A 13 9.45 3.35 -27.69
CA THR A 13 10.46 2.82 -26.75
C THR A 13 10.20 3.15 -25.27
N ILE A 14 9.14 3.91 -24.95
CA ILE A 14 8.86 4.37 -23.57
C ILE A 14 7.85 3.46 -22.84
N ALA A 15 7.33 2.41 -23.49
CA ALA A 15 6.43 1.44 -22.83
C ALA A 15 7.21 0.47 -21.92
N LYS A 16 7.72 0.97 -20.78
CA LYS A 16 8.23 0.11 -19.71
C LYS A 16 7.05 -0.46 -18.91
N SER A 17 7.03 -1.77 -18.72
CA SER A 17 6.18 -2.41 -17.71
C SER A 17 6.58 -1.88 -16.33
N GLN A 18 5.78 -1.00 -15.73
CA GLN A 18 6.07 -0.49 -14.40
C GLN A 18 5.79 -1.57 -13.36
N ILE A 19 6.79 -1.86 -12.53
CA ILE A 19 6.64 -2.70 -11.35
C ILE A 19 5.72 -1.96 -10.37
N PHE A 20 4.73 -2.65 -9.83
CA PHE A 20 3.82 -2.08 -8.84
C PHE A 20 4.61 -1.54 -7.64
N SER A 21 4.28 -0.32 -7.22
CA SER A 21 4.88 0.33 -6.05
C SER A 21 3.80 0.63 -5.03
N TYR A 22 4.04 0.22 -3.79
CA TYR A 22 3.15 0.54 -2.68
C TYR A 22 3.12 2.06 -2.43
N PRO A 23 1.98 2.61 -1.98
CA PRO A 23 1.87 4.03 -1.69
C PRO A 23 2.73 4.38 -0.47
N GLN A 24 3.24 5.61 -0.48
CA GLN A 24 3.70 6.23 0.75
C GLN A 24 2.47 6.77 1.49
N LEU A 25 2.18 6.24 2.67
CA LEU A 25 1.01 6.64 3.44
C LEU A 25 1.17 8.05 4.04
N SER A 26 0.03 8.72 4.25
CA SER A 26 -0.02 10.01 4.94
C SER A 26 0.63 9.89 6.31
N LYS A 27 1.60 10.76 6.61
CA LYS A 27 2.29 10.76 7.92
C LYS A 27 1.34 11.10 9.07
N GLN A 28 0.33 11.93 8.81
CA GLN A 28 -0.67 12.33 9.81
C GLN A 28 -2.04 12.55 9.18
N GLY A 29 -3.11 12.36 9.96
CA GLY A 29 -4.48 12.63 9.55
C GLY A 29 -5.43 12.76 10.75
N LYS A 30 -6.53 13.49 10.59
CA LYS A 30 -7.54 13.65 11.66
C LYS A 30 -8.56 12.51 11.68
N ASN A 31 -8.78 11.85 10.55
CA ASN A 31 -9.76 10.81 10.36
C ASN A 31 -9.22 9.78 9.35
N ILE A 32 -9.89 8.63 9.24
CA ILE A 32 -9.48 7.54 8.37
C ILE A 32 -9.42 7.99 6.90
N GLU A 33 -10.34 8.83 6.46
CA GLU A 33 -10.43 9.29 5.08
C GLU A 33 -9.15 10.04 4.65
N ALA A 34 -8.55 10.82 5.55
CA ALA A 34 -7.29 11.52 5.31
C ALA A 34 -6.06 10.59 5.27
N LEU A 35 -6.18 9.36 5.78
CA LEU A 35 -5.11 8.37 5.86
C LEU A 35 -5.11 7.41 4.66
N ILE A 36 -6.26 7.26 3.97
CA ILE A 36 -6.39 6.36 2.83
C ILE A 36 -5.84 7.04 1.56
N PRO A 37 -4.82 6.48 0.90
CA PRO A 37 -4.31 7.00 -0.36
C PRO A 37 -5.29 6.74 -1.52
N ALA A 38 -5.14 7.52 -2.60
CA ALA A 38 -5.94 7.34 -3.80
C ALA A 38 -5.82 5.91 -4.35
N ASN A 39 -6.93 5.34 -4.82
CA ASN A 39 -7.06 3.98 -5.33
C ASN A 39 -6.89 2.85 -4.29
N TRP A 40 -6.92 3.18 -3.01
CA TRP A 40 -7.00 2.21 -1.91
C TRP A 40 -8.35 2.31 -1.20
N LYS A 41 -8.69 1.29 -0.41
CA LYS A 41 -9.82 1.28 0.51
C LYS A 41 -9.39 0.66 1.84
N ALA A 42 -9.96 1.10 2.95
CA ALA A 42 -9.89 0.37 4.20
C ALA A 42 -10.76 -0.89 4.09
N ILE A 43 -10.23 -2.05 4.45
CA ILE A 43 -11.00 -3.29 4.51
C ILE A 43 -11.22 -3.77 5.94
N ASP A 44 -10.38 -3.32 6.87
CA ASP A 44 -10.56 -3.57 8.29
C ASP A 44 -9.83 -2.51 9.13
N THR A 45 -10.30 -2.31 10.36
CA THR A 45 -9.77 -1.38 11.33
C THR A 45 -9.93 -1.90 12.74
N ALA A 46 -8.91 -1.71 13.58
CA ALA A 46 -8.95 -1.99 15.00
C ALA A 46 -8.43 -0.79 15.79
N TYR A 47 -8.94 -0.62 17.00
CA TYR A 47 -8.57 0.46 17.91
C TYR A 47 -8.11 -0.11 19.25
N GLY A 48 -7.13 0.55 19.86
CA GLY A 48 -6.66 0.23 21.20
C GLY A 48 -5.40 1.00 21.57
N ASP A 49 -4.99 0.90 22.82
CA ASP A 49 -3.80 1.58 23.35
C ASP A 49 -2.55 0.73 23.09
N LEU A 50 -1.83 1.00 22.00
CA LEU A 50 -0.68 0.21 21.57
C LEU A 50 0.64 0.71 22.16
N ASN A 51 0.65 1.93 22.71
CA ASN A 51 1.84 2.60 23.25
C ASN A 51 1.73 2.96 24.75
N ASN A 52 0.63 2.57 25.41
CA ASN A 52 0.32 2.77 26.83
C ASN A 52 0.18 4.26 27.22
N ASP A 53 -0.37 5.09 26.34
CA ASP A 53 -0.65 6.51 26.59
C ASP A 53 -2.13 6.82 26.92
N LYS A 54 -2.97 5.77 27.00
CA LYS A 54 -4.42 5.80 27.26
C LYS A 54 -5.25 6.41 26.14
N LEU A 55 -4.72 6.50 24.92
CA LEU A 55 -5.46 6.89 23.73
C LEU A 55 -5.70 5.68 22.82
N ASP A 56 -6.83 5.70 22.13
CA ASP A 56 -7.12 4.70 21.10
C ASP A 56 -6.28 4.99 19.85
N ASP A 57 -5.23 4.21 19.65
CA ASP A 57 -4.46 4.12 18.43
C ASP A 57 -5.24 3.36 17.35
N LEU A 58 -4.82 3.49 16.09
CA LEU A 58 -5.49 2.88 14.94
C LEU A 58 -4.56 1.88 14.24
N ALA A 59 -5.01 0.64 14.12
CA ALA A 59 -4.50 -0.31 13.15
C ALA A 59 -5.49 -0.39 11.96
N ILE A 60 -4.99 -0.26 10.73
CA ILE A 60 -5.81 -0.26 9.51
C ILE A 60 -5.21 -1.18 8.46
N ILE A 61 -6.06 -1.98 7.83
CA ILE A 61 -5.71 -2.77 6.66
C ILE A 61 -6.26 -2.06 5.42
N LEU A 62 -5.35 -1.68 4.53
CA LEU A 62 -5.68 -1.06 3.24
C LEU A 62 -5.55 -2.10 2.13
N GLU A 63 -6.49 -2.11 1.20
CA GLU A 63 -6.46 -2.95 0.00
C GLU A 63 -6.52 -2.08 -1.26
N TYR A 64 -5.67 -2.40 -2.24
CA TYR A 64 -5.69 -1.72 -3.53
C TYR A 64 -6.96 -2.08 -4.32
N LYS A 65 -7.55 -1.10 -5.00
CA LYS A 65 -8.84 -1.28 -5.68
C LYS A 65 -8.76 -2.18 -6.91
N LEU A 66 -7.59 -2.37 -7.50
CA LEU A 66 -7.40 -3.19 -8.69
C LEU A 66 -6.49 -4.38 -8.37
N PRO A 67 -6.73 -5.56 -8.96
CA PRO A 67 -5.74 -6.61 -8.96
C PRO A 67 -4.55 -6.18 -9.83
N ILE A 68 -3.34 -6.48 -9.38
CA ILE A 68 -2.10 -6.25 -10.13
C ILE A 68 -1.29 -7.53 -10.18
N THR A 69 -0.40 -7.59 -11.16
CA THR A 69 0.60 -8.65 -11.23
C THR A 69 1.79 -8.25 -10.39
N GLU A 70 2.14 -9.05 -9.38
CA GLU A 70 3.37 -8.88 -8.62
C GLU A 70 4.06 -10.21 -8.37
N ASN A 71 5.37 -10.12 -8.14
CA ASN A 71 6.19 -11.22 -7.71
C ASN A 71 6.30 -11.16 -6.20
N ARG A 72 5.79 -12.17 -5.49
CA ARG A 72 5.86 -12.23 -4.03
C ARG A 72 6.74 -13.37 -3.57
N ALA A 73 7.46 -13.12 -2.49
CA ALA A 73 8.26 -14.09 -1.76
C ALA A 73 7.40 -14.75 -0.67
N TYR A 74 7.36 -16.07 -0.64
CA TYR A 74 6.77 -16.84 0.46
C TYR A 74 7.85 -17.65 1.16
N GLY A 75 7.98 -17.51 2.49
CA GLY A 75 8.88 -18.35 3.29
C GLY A 75 10.37 -17.98 3.26
N SER A 76 11.18 -18.81 3.91
CA SER A 76 12.60 -18.59 4.24
C SER A 76 13.53 -18.74 3.04
N ASN A 77 14.32 -17.69 2.77
CA ASN A 77 15.61 -17.57 2.05
C ASN A 77 15.86 -18.23 0.68
N ASP A 78 15.10 -19.26 0.27
CA ASP A 78 15.12 -19.86 -1.06
C ASP A 78 13.85 -19.42 -1.80
N ILE A 79 13.85 -18.15 -2.21
CA ILE A 79 12.63 -17.45 -2.60
C ILE A 79 12.24 -17.80 -4.04
N GLU A 80 11.33 -18.76 -4.22
CA GLU A 80 10.59 -18.86 -5.47
C GLU A 80 9.60 -17.70 -5.54
N LEU A 81 9.86 -16.75 -6.45
CA LEU A 81 8.96 -15.63 -6.70
C LEU A 81 7.73 -16.14 -7.45
N VAL A 82 6.60 -16.24 -6.75
CA VAL A 82 5.33 -16.59 -7.37
C VAL A 82 4.73 -15.33 -7.99
N LYS A 83 4.42 -15.40 -9.29
CA LYS A 83 3.72 -14.34 -10.00
C LYS A 83 2.23 -14.47 -9.73
N GLU A 84 1.67 -13.50 -9.03
CA GLU A 84 0.27 -13.52 -8.64
C GLU A 84 -0.51 -12.36 -9.23
N PHE A 85 -1.79 -12.62 -9.51
CA PHE A 85 -2.76 -11.60 -9.90
C PHE A 85 -3.76 -11.37 -8.76
N GLN A 86 -3.38 -10.51 -7.82
CA GLN A 86 -4.16 -10.26 -6.61
C GLN A 86 -4.21 -8.77 -6.28
N ARG A 87 -5.03 -8.41 -5.28
CA ARG A 87 -5.11 -7.05 -4.75
C ARG A 87 -4.10 -6.90 -3.60
N PRO A 88 -3.07 -6.04 -3.74
CA PRO A 88 -2.12 -5.76 -2.67
C PRO A 88 -2.80 -5.25 -1.41
N ARG A 89 -2.23 -5.62 -0.25
CA ARG A 89 -2.66 -5.16 1.07
C ARG A 89 -1.53 -4.53 1.85
N VAL A 90 -1.86 -3.58 2.70
CA VAL A 90 -0.92 -2.89 3.60
C VAL A 90 -1.50 -2.87 5.00
N LEU A 91 -0.70 -3.27 5.99
CA LEU A 91 -0.95 -2.95 7.39
C LEU A 91 -0.34 -1.59 7.69
N ALA A 92 -1.13 -0.70 8.27
CA ALA A 92 -0.61 0.53 8.84
C ALA A 92 -1.07 0.69 10.30
N ILE A 93 -0.15 1.20 11.12
CA ILE A 93 -0.40 1.52 12.53
C ILE A 93 -0.18 3.00 12.71
N TYR A 94 -1.12 3.66 13.36
CA TYR A 94 -1.09 5.08 13.67
C TYR A 94 -1.31 5.32 15.16
N PHE A 95 -0.45 6.13 15.78
CA PHE A 95 -0.66 6.57 17.15
C PHE A 95 -1.45 7.87 17.22
N LYS A 96 -2.36 7.95 18.17
CA LYS A 96 -3.19 9.14 18.37
C LYS A 96 -2.43 10.16 19.24
N HIS A 97 -2.40 11.42 18.81
CA HIS A 97 -1.71 12.47 19.54
C HIS A 97 -2.66 13.24 20.46
N THR A 98 -2.36 13.27 21.76
CA THR A 98 -3.25 13.84 22.81
C THR A 98 -3.68 15.28 22.55
N GLN A 99 -2.78 16.17 22.10
CA GLN A 99 -3.09 17.60 21.95
C GLN A 99 -3.81 17.93 20.64
N SER A 100 -3.56 17.17 19.58
CA SER A 100 -4.05 17.51 18.23
C SER A 100 -5.21 16.63 17.78
N GLY A 101 -5.42 15.50 18.48
CA GLY A 101 -6.37 14.46 18.11
C GLY A 101 -6.03 13.75 16.80
N LYS A 102 -4.86 14.03 16.21
CA LYS A 102 -4.43 13.45 14.93
C LYS A 102 -3.79 12.10 15.14
N TYR A 103 -4.03 11.20 14.19
CA TYR A 103 -3.30 9.96 14.01
C TYR A 103 -1.95 10.25 13.32
N THR A 104 -0.87 9.66 13.81
CA THR A 104 0.49 9.75 13.25
C THR A 104 0.99 8.37 12.87
N LEU A 105 1.42 8.19 11.62
CA LEU A 105 1.91 6.91 11.11
C LEU A 105 3.16 6.50 11.88
N VAL A 106 3.14 5.31 12.47
CA VAL A 106 4.30 4.72 13.16
C VAL A 106 4.83 3.48 12.48
N THR A 107 4.01 2.77 11.71
CA THR A 107 4.45 1.58 10.99
C THR A 107 3.61 1.38 9.73
N GLN A 108 4.27 1.04 8.63
CA GLN A 108 3.65 0.54 7.40
C GLN A 108 4.33 -0.78 7.04
N ASN A 109 3.57 -1.85 6.84
CA ASN A 109 4.06 -3.14 6.39
C ASN A 109 3.26 -3.63 5.18
N ASN A 110 3.97 -3.92 4.09
CA ASN A 110 3.38 -4.31 2.80
C ASN A 110 3.42 -5.83 2.55
N ASN A 111 4.08 -6.60 3.43
CA ASN A 111 4.38 -8.01 3.20
C ASN A 111 3.76 -8.95 4.25
N PHE A 112 3.35 -8.44 5.41
CA PHE A 112 2.92 -9.26 6.54
C PHE A 112 1.46 -9.72 6.45
N ILE A 113 0.57 -8.91 5.84
CA ILE A 113 -0.87 -9.19 5.83
C ILE A 113 -1.25 -10.16 4.71
N LEU A 114 -2.07 -11.15 5.07
CA LEU A 114 -2.67 -12.09 4.15
C LEU A 114 -3.66 -11.39 3.21
N ARG A 115 -3.67 -11.82 1.95
CA ARG A 115 -4.63 -11.41 0.92
C ARG A 115 -5.87 -12.27 0.97
N ALA A 116 -6.87 -11.91 0.17
CA ALA A 116 -8.18 -12.55 0.18
C ALA A 116 -8.12 -14.08 -0.06
N ASN A 117 -7.09 -14.56 -0.75
CA ASN A 117 -6.95 -15.97 -1.14
C ASN A 117 -5.83 -16.70 -0.37
N GLU A 118 -5.35 -16.15 0.75
CA GLU A 118 -4.19 -16.67 1.50
C GLU A 118 -4.55 -17.22 2.90
N GLY A 119 -5.84 -17.34 3.25
CA GLY A 119 -6.32 -17.85 4.54
C GLY A 119 -7.78 -18.27 4.54
#